data_AF-A0A431NN82-F1
#
_entry.id   AF-A0A431NN82-F1
#
_cell.length_a   1.000
_cell.length_b   1.000
_cell.length_c   1.000
_cell.angle_alpha   90.00
_cell.angle_beta   90.00
_cell.angle_gamma   90.00
#
_symmetry.space_group_name_H-M   'P 1'
#
loop_
_entity.id
_entity.type
_entity.pdbx_description
1 polymer ?
#
loop_
_entity_poly.entity_id
_entity_poly.type
_entity_poly.pdbx_seq_one_letter_code
_entity_poly.pdbx_strand_id
1 'polypeptide(L)'
;MASYAYWSLPMPVVAARGANISLNSILSLGFGSPPWTTGWLEADSSATIYNYAPSLPFSYWDPNAAAVGEWFVSNGATAFDSWTYANFANVSFTAGNAMGEYQHLDVTLSGPSNNPTGYIYYSFATVDPHVLSPTAGLGEPTAADIVASAYRFNAYYGNIPNTNDCHHIAEDVAAAAGATFPYRSANDTNPSANVDGGFWRVVYRGNVNGGVSNWHTLVQPGDIVRMHWDAAHGDGPHTTTILAVNPDGSMIVYDNGYYIGNSSYTGVHTVTYDQRTVAADITIYRLTSDGLYLSQGDDAGDAIPGTLFSDKLITGIGNDTSNGGRGNDVFQDAGGTNNFDGGGGRDKLIVNANFSATTTFTHSGTTWSIGGTGFSDTVRNIEVVQFNDRSVALQEDAHADFSGDGTSDIAFFNSAAGAVSFYEINPLGGYTWHNIGGVSTGYTPLAGDLNGDGIDDILWFNGTSVSAYLTNPAGGYAWRSIGSVSAGYT
;
A
#
# COMPACT_ATOMS: atom_id res chain seq x y z
N MET A 1 -23.77 16.10 4.22
CA MET A 1 -23.17 15.63 5.49
C MET A 1 -21.68 15.57 5.23
N ALA A 2 -20.83 15.77 6.24
CA ALA A 2 -19.40 15.60 6.04
C ALA A 2 -19.10 14.13 5.71
N SER A 3 -18.20 13.87 4.77
CA SER A 3 -17.69 12.52 4.47
C SER A 3 -16.69 12.06 5.52
N TYR A 4 -16.62 10.75 5.75
CA TYR A 4 -15.75 10.12 6.75
C TYR A 4 -15.06 8.90 6.14
N ALA A 5 -13.81 9.08 5.74
CA ALA A 5 -12.95 7.98 5.35
C ALA A 5 -12.18 7.45 6.56
N TYR A 6 -12.00 6.13 6.65
CA TYR A 6 -11.22 5.52 7.73
C TYR A 6 -10.19 4.55 7.17
N TRP A 7 -8.91 4.86 7.36
CA TRP A 7 -7.80 4.06 6.82
C TRP A 7 -6.71 3.84 7.86
N SER A 8 -5.83 2.90 7.58
CA SER A 8 -4.55 2.80 8.28
C SER A 8 -3.51 3.61 7.52
N LEU A 9 -2.54 4.21 8.22
CA LEU A 9 -1.36 4.75 7.55
C LEU A 9 -0.67 3.60 6.79
N PRO A 10 -0.20 3.84 5.55
CA PRO A 10 0.42 2.79 4.74
C PRO A 10 1.66 2.17 5.38
N MET A 11 2.36 2.97 6.19
CA MET A 11 3.57 2.57 6.91
C MET A 11 3.39 2.81 8.42
N PRO A 12 3.92 1.92 9.27
CA PRO A 12 3.93 2.15 10.70
C PRO A 12 4.89 3.28 11.07
N VAL A 13 4.71 3.83 12.27
CA VAL A 13 5.69 4.71 12.90
C VAL A 13 6.82 3.85 13.46
N VAL A 14 7.94 3.82 12.75
CA VAL A 14 9.13 3.06 13.15
C VAL A 14 9.99 3.92 14.07
N ALA A 15 10.04 3.54 15.35
CA ALA A 15 10.85 4.26 16.33
C ALA A 15 11.08 3.44 17.60
N ALA A 16 12.24 3.67 18.23
CA ALA A 16 12.47 3.16 19.57
C ALA A 16 11.49 3.82 20.55
N ARG A 17 11.06 3.04 21.56
CA ARG A 17 10.21 3.54 22.64
C ARG A 17 10.72 4.85 23.24
N GLY A 18 9.82 5.81 23.41
CA GLY A 18 10.12 7.13 24.00
C GLY A 18 10.79 8.10 23.02
N ALA A 19 11.09 7.68 21.79
CA ALA A 19 11.57 8.59 20.77
C ALA A 19 10.42 9.49 20.27
N ASN A 20 10.74 10.74 19.96
CA ASN A 20 9.79 11.69 19.41
C ASN A 20 9.91 11.73 17.89
N ILE A 21 8.78 11.60 17.20
CA ILE A 21 8.70 11.61 15.74
C ILE A 21 7.75 12.73 15.36
N SER A 22 8.18 13.62 14.45
CA SER A 22 7.33 14.72 14.00
C SER A 22 6.16 14.20 13.17
N LEU A 23 5.00 14.87 13.23
CA LEU A 23 3.85 14.55 12.37
C LEU A 23 4.25 14.58 10.90
N ASN A 24 5.12 15.51 10.51
CA ASN A 24 5.65 15.56 9.15
C ASN A 24 6.39 14.29 8.75
N SER A 25 7.25 13.79 9.64
CA SER A 25 7.98 12.54 9.39
C SER A 25 7.03 11.36 9.26
N ILE A 26 5.99 11.29 10.09
CA ILE A 26 4.98 10.23 10.06
C ILE A 26 4.23 10.23 8.72
N LEU A 27 3.69 11.38 8.32
CA LEU A 27 2.97 11.50 7.05
C LEU A 27 3.88 11.26 5.84
N SER A 28 5.15 11.65 5.94
CA SER A 28 6.10 11.47 4.83
C SER A 28 6.41 10.01 4.51
N LEU A 29 6.21 9.09 5.45
CA LEU A 29 6.39 7.66 5.22
C LEU A 29 5.32 7.10 4.28
N GLY A 30 4.11 7.66 4.28
CA GLY A 30 3.00 7.22 3.44
C GLY A 30 2.77 8.07 2.19
N PHE A 31 3.06 9.38 2.26
CA PHE A 31 2.60 10.35 1.26
C PHE A 31 3.72 11.23 0.68
N GLY A 32 4.98 10.95 1.01
CA GLY A 32 6.13 11.72 0.51
C GLY A 32 6.38 13.04 1.24
N SER A 33 7.32 13.83 0.73
CA SER A 33 7.74 15.06 1.42
C SER A 33 6.76 16.23 1.20
N PRO A 34 6.60 17.13 2.19
CA PRO A 34 5.80 18.33 2.01
C PRO A 34 6.40 19.27 0.94
N PRO A 35 5.59 20.13 0.28
CA PRO A 35 4.19 20.41 0.62
C PRO A 35 3.16 19.46 -0.01
N TRP A 36 2.35 18.83 0.84
CA TRP A 36 1.22 17.97 0.44
C TRP A 36 0.04 18.76 -0.15
N THR A 37 0.13 20.10 -0.14
CA THR A 37 -0.90 21.04 -0.61
C THR A 37 -1.09 21.10 -2.12
N THR A 38 -0.34 20.30 -2.85
CA THR A 38 -0.44 20.18 -4.32
C THR A 38 -1.31 18.99 -4.75
N GLY A 39 -1.70 18.10 -3.84
CA GLY A 39 -2.45 16.88 -4.20
C GLY A 39 -3.42 16.32 -3.15
N TRP A 40 -3.20 16.53 -1.84
CA TRP A 40 -3.98 15.83 -0.80
C TRP A 40 -4.44 16.69 0.40
N LEU A 41 -3.62 17.63 0.88
CA LEU A 41 -3.89 18.41 2.10
C LEU A 41 -4.12 19.89 1.76
N GLU A 42 -5.32 20.43 1.86
CA GLU A 42 -5.54 21.86 1.63
C GLU A 42 -4.74 22.71 2.63
N ALA A 43 -4.36 23.94 2.25
CA ALA A 43 -3.59 24.83 3.13
C ALA A 43 -4.32 25.16 4.45
N ASP A 44 -5.65 25.09 4.45
CA ASP A 44 -6.53 25.32 5.60
C ASP A 44 -6.90 24.02 6.36
N SER A 45 -6.38 22.86 5.92
CA SER A 45 -6.57 21.58 6.59
C SER A 45 -6.12 21.63 8.04
N SER A 46 -6.96 21.07 8.92
CA SER A 46 -6.66 20.87 10.32
C SER A 46 -6.49 19.40 10.66
N ALA A 47 -5.54 19.06 11.53
CA ALA A 47 -5.46 17.74 12.14
C ALA A 47 -5.97 17.80 13.58
N THR A 48 -6.91 16.94 13.94
CA THR A 48 -7.34 16.71 15.32
C THR A 48 -6.81 15.35 15.76
N ILE A 49 -6.21 15.32 16.95
CA ILE A 49 -5.54 14.13 17.44
C ILE A 49 -6.28 13.62 18.66
N TYR A 50 -6.60 12.32 18.65
CA TYR A 50 -7.19 11.64 19.79
C TYR A 50 -6.12 10.77 20.46
N ASN A 51 -5.65 11.19 21.63
CA ASN A 51 -4.86 10.33 22.49
C ASN A 51 -5.79 9.26 23.10
N TYR A 52 -5.90 8.10 22.46
CA TYR A 52 -6.63 6.95 23.03
C TYR A 52 -5.83 6.20 24.11
N ALA A 53 -4.90 6.89 24.77
CA ALA A 53 -3.96 6.30 25.73
C ALA A 53 -4.18 6.60 27.23
N PRO A 54 -5.41 6.72 27.82
CA PRO A 54 -5.45 7.02 29.25
C PRO A 54 -5.31 5.81 30.19
N SER A 55 -5.27 4.54 29.76
CA SER A 55 -5.43 3.45 30.76
C SER A 55 -4.90 2.05 30.48
N LEU A 56 -4.09 1.77 29.45
CA LEU A 56 -3.44 0.45 29.38
C LEU A 56 -2.25 0.44 30.35
N PRO A 57 -2.33 -0.27 31.50
CA PRO A 57 -1.37 -0.12 32.59
C PRO A 57 -0.02 -0.80 32.30
N PHE A 58 0.21 -1.28 31.07
CA PHE A 58 1.25 -2.25 30.76
C PHE A 58 1.67 -2.20 29.29
N SER A 59 2.97 -2.33 29.04
CA SER A 59 3.50 -2.57 27.70
C SER A 59 3.39 -4.04 27.32
N TYR A 60 2.85 -4.28 26.13
CA TYR A 60 2.63 -5.61 25.58
C TYR A 60 3.92 -6.32 25.14
N TRP A 61 5.00 -5.60 24.84
CA TRP A 61 6.28 -6.18 24.41
C TRP A 61 7.35 -6.17 25.50
N ASP A 62 7.32 -5.18 26.39
CA ASP A 62 8.15 -5.16 27.61
C ASP A 62 7.24 -5.05 28.83
N PRO A 63 6.91 -6.16 29.50
CA PRO A 63 5.98 -6.15 30.63
C PRO A 63 6.45 -5.29 31.82
N ASN A 64 7.73 -4.91 31.86
CA ASN A 64 8.29 -4.08 32.93
C ASN A 64 8.29 -2.58 32.60
N ALA A 65 7.76 -2.22 31.43
CA ALA A 65 7.72 -0.87 30.91
C ALA A 65 6.31 -0.29 30.93
N ALA A 66 6.19 0.99 31.28
CA ALA A 66 4.97 1.75 31.01
C ALA A 66 4.74 1.84 29.49
N ALA A 67 3.49 1.58 29.07
CA ALA A 67 3.02 1.94 27.74
C ALA A 67 3.06 3.47 27.60
N VAL A 68 3.75 3.94 26.56
CA VAL A 68 3.79 5.36 26.18
C VAL A 68 3.12 5.47 24.81
N GLY A 69 2.51 6.59 24.49
CA GLY A 69 1.80 6.79 23.23
C GLY A 69 1.03 8.08 23.31
N GLU A 70 1.74 9.19 23.19
CA GLU A 70 1.18 10.51 23.42
C GLU A 70 1.69 11.54 22.41
N TRP A 71 0.78 12.45 22.06
CA TRP A 71 1.04 13.55 21.14
C TRP A 71 1.33 14.87 21.88
N PHE A 72 2.26 15.63 21.31
CA PHE A 72 2.75 16.89 21.86
C PHE A 72 2.94 17.95 20.80
N VAL A 73 2.94 19.20 21.26
CA VAL A 73 3.43 20.34 20.49
C VAL A 73 4.69 20.90 21.13
N SER A 74 5.67 21.29 20.31
CA SER A 74 6.85 22.01 20.78
C SER A 74 6.40 23.16 21.71
N ASN A 75 6.77 23.09 23.00
CA ASN A 75 6.36 23.94 24.14
C ASN A 75 5.35 23.36 25.16
N GLY A 76 5.09 22.05 25.14
CA GLY A 76 4.62 21.33 26.35
C GLY A 76 3.11 21.28 26.58
N ALA A 77 2.29 21.50 25.55
CA ALA A 77 0.86 21.18 25.61
C ALA A 77 0.63 19.71 25.25
N THR A 78 -0.24 19.03 26.01
CA THR A 78 -0.82 17.72 25.66
C THR A 78 -1.91 17.94 24.61
N ALA A 79 -1.82 17.28 23.46
CA ALA A 79 -2.68 17.56 22.31
C ALA A 79 -4.15 17.18 22.56
N PHE A 80 -5.02 18.20 22.62
CA PHE A 80 -6.48 18.11 22.44
C PHE A 80 -6.98 19.17 21.42
N ASP A 81 -6.08 19.84 20.71
CA ASP A 81 -6.40 20.95 19.80
C ASP A 81 -6.30 20.53 18.33
N SER A 82 -7.03 21.24 17.46
CA SER A 82 -6.91 21.15 16.01
C SER A 82 -5.73 22.00 15.52
N TRP A 83 -4.84 21.43 14.70
CA TRP A 83 -3.64 22.09 14.19
C TRP A 83 -3.75 22.36 12.71
N THR A 84 -3.47 23.57 12.25
CA THR A 84 -3.40 23.83 10.80
C THR A 84 -2.15 23.18 10.20
N TYR A 85 -2.15 22.92 8.89
CA TYR A 85 -0.99 22.43 8.15
C TYR A 85 0.32 23.19 8.47
N ALA A 86 0.25 24.51 8.66
CA ALA A 86 1.40 25.35 9.05
C ALA A 86 2.03 24.99 10.41
N ASN A 87 1.32 24.24 11.25
CA ASN A 87 1.76 23.81 12.57
C ASN A 87 2.21 22.34 12.63
N PHE A 88 2.04 21.54 11.56
CA PHE A 88 2.36 20.11 11.59
C PHE A 88 3.82 19.85 11.96
N ALA A 89 4.75 20.72 11.53
CA ALA A 89 6.17 20.63 11.88
C ALA A 89 6.44 20.76 13.40
N ASN A 90 5.52 21.37 14.15
CA ASN A 90 5.63 21.56 15.59
C ASN A 90 4.93 20.46 16.40
N VAL A 91 4.20 19.56 15.73
CA VAL A 91 3.49 18.44 16.34
C VAL A 91 4.39 17.21 16.28
N SER A 92 4.49 16.48 17.39
CA SER A 92 5.26 15.23 17.46
C SER A 92 4.53 14.19 18.29
N PHE A 93 4.74 12.93 17.94
CA PHE A 93 4.27 11.76 18.65
C PHE A 93 5.44 11.09 19.37
N THR A 94 5.27 10.71 20.64
CA THR A 94 6.24 9.89 21.37
C THR A 94 5.90 8.42 21.18
N ALA A 95 6.81 7.69 20.53
CA ALA A 95 6.62 6.28 20.21
C ALA A 95 6.42 5.41 21.45
N GLY A 96 5.40 4.58 21.35
CA GLY A 96 5.06 3.58 22.34
C GLY A 96 5.71 2.23 22.14
N ASN A 97 5.31 1.31 23.00
CA ASN A 97 5.64 -0.12 22.93
C ASN A 97 4.42 -0.98 23.27
N ALA A 98 3.22 -0.47 22.97
CA ALA A 98 1.97 -1.18 23.14
C ALA A 98 1.57 -1.85 21.82
N MET A 99 0.98 -3.04 21.90
CA MET A 99 0.24 -3.66 20.80
C MET A 99 -1.24 -3.35 20.99
N GLY A 100 -1.88 -2.79 19.98
CA GLY A 100 -3.31 -2.51 20.01
C GLY A 100 -3.68 -1.05 19.90
N GLU A 101 -5.00 -0.81 19.97
CA GLU A 101 -5.74 0.34 19.42
C GLU A 101 -4.82 1.46 18.94
N TYR A 102 -4.55 1.35 17.64
CA TYR A 102 -3.81 2.30 16.84
C TYR A 102 -4.11 3.73 17.26
N GLN A 103 -3.06 4.53 17.38
CA GLN A 103 -3.24 5.95 17.61
C GLN A 103 -3.96 6.55 16.39
N HIS A 104 -4.84 7.51 16.66
CA HIS A 104 -5.70 8.10 15.63
C HIS A 104 -5.28 9.52 15.30
N LEU A 105 -5.24 9.81 14.00
CA LEU A 105 -5.01 11.12 13.42
C LEU A 105 -6.19 11.46 12.51
N ASP A 106 -7.01 12.42 12.91
CA ASP A 106 -8.08 12.95 12.08
C ASP A 106 -7.53 14.09 11.24
N VAL A 107 -7.67 14.00 9.92
CA VAL A 107 -7.21 15.01 8.98
C VAL A 107 -8.43 15.58 8.25
N THR A 108 -8.69 16.86 8.45
CA THR A 108 -9.70 17.62 7.68
C THR A 108 -9.18 17.85 6.26
N LEU A 109 -9.94 17.43 5.26
CA LEU A 109 -9.51 17.48 3.86
C LEU A 109 -10.07 18.62 3.03
N SER A 110 -11.25 19.14 3.38
CA SER A 110 -11.91 20.19 2.61
C SER A 110 -12.78 21.07 3.50
N GLY A 111 -12.85 22.36 3.12
CA GLY A 111 -13.64 23.36 3.82
C GLY A 111 -12.88 24.05 4.96
N PRO A 112 -13.36 25.21 5.43
CA PRO A 112 -12.70 25.95 6.50
C PRO A 112 -12.68 25.13 7.79
N SER A 113 -11.62 25.26 8.60
CA SER A 113 -11.43 24.52 9.86
C SER A 113 -12.60 24.59 10.86
N ASN A 114 -13.51 25.55 10.70
CA ASN A 114 -14.70 25.71 11.52
C ASN A 114 -15.99 25.09 10.94
N ASN A 115 -15.95 24.57 9.70
CA ASN A 115 -17.05 23.85 9.05
C ASN A 115 -16.51 22.93 7.93
N PRO A 116 -15.75 21.89 8.29
CA PRO A 116 -15.16 20.96 7.33
C PRO A 116 -16.21 20.11 6.64
N THR A 117 -15.97 19.81 5.36
CA THR A 117 -16.86 19.02 4.50
C THR A 117 -16.42 17.57 4.33
N GLY A 118 -15.23 17.19 4.81
CA GLY A 118 -14.77 15.80 4.83
C GLY A 118 -13.59 15.57 5.78
N TYR A 119 -13.49 14.35 6.32
CA TYR A 119 -12.45 13.91 7.25
C TYR A 119 -11.85 12.57 6.82
N ILE A 120 -10.54 12.41 6.98
CA ILE A 120 -9.91 11.08 7.06
C ILE A 120 -9.50 10.79 8.49
N TYR A 121 -9.83 9.59 8.93
CA TYR A 121 -9.33 8.99 10.16
C TYR A 121 -8.19 8.04 9.81
N TYR A 122 -6.96 8.42 10.16
CA TYR A 122 -5.81 7.53 10.06
C TYR A 122 -5.53 6.83 11.38
N SER A 123 -5.56 5.51 11.34
CA SER A 123 -5.02 4.68 12.40
C SER A 123 -3.55 4.32 12.09
N PHE A 124 -2.66 4.28 13.07
CA PHE A 124 -1.28 3.84 12.84
C PHE A 124 -0.68 3.04 14.00
N ALA A 125 0.17 2.07 13.62
CA ALA A 125 0.93 1.24 14.54
C ALA A 125 2.30 1.86 14.85
N THR A 126 2.85 1.52 16.01
CA THR A 126 4.26 1.77 16.34
C THR A 126 5.05 0.48 16.26
N VAL A 127 6.15 0.48 15.51
CA VAL A 127 7.00 -0.71 15.34
C VAL A 127 8.40 -0.43 15.87
N ASP A 128 8.91 -1.34 16.72
CA ASP A 128 10.29 -1.29 17.17
C ASP A 128 11.24 -1.56 15.97
N PRO A 129 12.28 -0.72 15.75
CA PRO A 129 13.22 -0.90 14.66
C PRO A 129 13.89 -2.29 14.60
N HIS A 130 13.99 -3.02 15.71
CA HIS A 130 14.61 -4.36 15.74
C HIS A 130 13.78 -5.44 15.03
N VAL A 131 12.47 -5.24 14.90
CA VAL A 131 11.54 -6.21 14.30
C VAL A 131 11.06 -5.81 12.90
N LEU A 132 11.35 -4.58 12.46
CA LEU A 132 11.00 -4.09 11.12
C LEU A 132 11.66 -4.93 10.01
N SER A 133 10.92 -5.16 8.93
CA SER A 133 11.48 -5.73 7.71
C SER A 133 12.46 -4.78 7.01
N PRO A 134 13.63 -5.26 6.58
CA PRO A 134 14.57 -4.46 5.78
C PRO A 134 14.00 -3.95 4.46
N THR A 135 12.91 -4.56 3.98
CA THR A 135 12.19 -4.23 2.74
C THR A 135 10.95 -3.38 2.98
N ALA A 136 10.58 -3.12 4.24
CA ALA A 136 9.38 -2.36 4.57
C ALA A 136 9.45 -0.95 3.97
N GLY A 137 8.45 -0.58 3.17
CA GLY A 137 8.39 0.72 2.48
C GLY A 137 9.27 0.84 1.22
N LEU A 138 9.94 -0.24 0.79
CA LEU A 138 10.78 -0.25 -0.42
C LEU A 138 10.11 -0.95 -1.62
N GLY A 139 8.79 -1.19 -1.55
CA GLY A 139 8.01 -1.86 -2.57
C GLY A 139 6.83 -2.64 -1.98
N GLU A 140 6.25 -3.52 -2.79
CA GLU A 140 5.18 -4.43 -2.37
C GLU A 140 5.67 -5.40 -1.26
N PRO A 141 4.98 -5.47 -0.12
CA PRO A 141 5.31 -6.45 0.91
C PRO A 141 4.96 -7.87 0.44
N THR A 142 5.80 -8.84 0.81
CA THR A 142 5.59 -10.24 0.43
C THR A 142 5.14 -11.11 1.59
N ALA A 143 4.56 -12.27 1.28
CA ALA A 143 4.26 -13.29 2.28
C ALA A 143 5.51 -13.70 3.10
N ALA A 144 6.70 -13.69 2.47
CA ALA A 144 7.95 -13.97 3.16
C ALA A 144 8.32 -12.88 4.17
N ASP A 145 8.00 -11.61 3.91
CA ASP A 145 8.21 -10.51 4.85
C ASP A 145 7.34 -10.67 6.10
N ILE A 146 6.09 -11.10 5.95
CA ILE A 146 5.18 -11.41 7.07
C ILE A 146 5.76 -12.52 7.94
N VAL A 147 6.12 -13.66 7.32
CA VAL A 147 6.69 -14.81 8.03
C VAL A 147 8.00 -14.44 8.73
N ALA A 148 8.89 -13.72 8.04
CA ALA A 148 10.16 -13.26 8.62
C ALA A 148 9.93 -12.31 9.79
N SER A 149 8.96 -11.39 9.68
CA SER A 149 8.63 -10.45 10.76
C SER A 149 8.10 -11.17 11.99
N ALA A 150 7.22 -12.16 11.84
CA ALA A 150 6.77 -13.02 12.94
C ALA A 150 7.95 -13.72 13.66
N TYR A 151 8.92 -14.25 12.91
CA TYR A 151 10.13 -14.84 13.50
C TYR A 151 11.04 -13.80 14.17
N ARG A 152 11.13 -12.56 13.67
CA ARG A 152 11.86 -11.47 14.34
C ARG A 152 11.20 -11.10 15.66
N PHE A 153 9.87 -10.98 15.68
CA PHE A 153 9.11 -10.79 16.91
C PHE A 153 9.36 -11.92 17.92
N ASN A 154 9.27 -13.18 17.49
CA ASN A 154 9.54 -14.33 18.35
C ASN A 154 11.00 -14.37 18.86
N ALA A 155 11.96 -13.94 18.06
CA ALA A 155 13.37 -13.92 18.45
C ALA A 155 13.69 -12.79 19.45
N TYR A 156 13.08 -11.62 19.26
CA TYR A 156 13.38 -10.43 20.06
C TYR A 156 12.50 -10.35 21.33
N TYR A 157 11.22 -10.68 21.23
CA TYR A 157 10.24 -10.66 22.31
C TYR A 157 9.72 -12.08 22.68
N GLY A 158 10.48 -13.14 22.42
CA GLY A 158 10.01 -14.51 22.70
C GLY A 158 9.56 -14.72 24.15
N ASN A 159 8.46 -15.46 24.33
CA ASN A 159 7.88 -15.79 25.64
C ASN A 159 7.32 -14.58 26.41
N ILE A 160 6.75 -13.58 25.73
CA ILE A 160 5.90 -12.59 26.42
C ILE A 160 4.65 -13.31 26.98
N PRO A 161 4.27 -13.09 28.24
CA PRO A 161 3.03 -13.62 28.79
C PRO A 161 1.81 -13.33 27.90
N ASN A 162 0.86 -14.28 27.84
CA ASN A 162 -0.39 -14.12 27.09
C ASN A 162 -1.33 -13.10 27.78
N THR A 163 -0.96 -11.83 27.73
CA THR A 163 -1.76 -10.67 28.19
C THR A 163 -2.26 -9.84 27.02
N ASN A 164 -2.01 -10.32 25.80
CA ASN A 164 -2.07 -9.53 24.59
C ASN A 164 -3.21 -10.03 23.71
N ASP A 165 -3.91 -9.09 23.06
CA ASP A 165 -4.95 -9.47 22.10
C ASP A 165 -4.33 -10.16 20.87
N CYS A 166 -4.87 -11.32 20.51
CA CYS A 166 -4.43 -12.12 19.38
C CYS A 166 -4.47 -11.35 18.05
N HIS A 167 -5.43 -10.44 17.89
CA HIS A 167 -5.58 -9.62 16.70
C HIS A 167 -4.47 -8.57 16.61
N HIS A 168 -4.23 -7.86 17.70
CA HIS A 168 -3.18 -6.84 17.76
C HIS A 168 -1.78 -7.46 17.56
N ILE A 169 -1.55 -8.71 17.97
CA ILE A 169 -0.31 -9.43 17.64
C ILE A 169 -0.12 -9.56 16.12
N ALA A 170 -1.15 -10.01 15.42
CA ALA A 170 -1.09 -10.21 13.97
C ALA A 170 -0.95 -8.88 13.22
N GLU A 171 -1.61 -7.83 13.72
CA GLU A 171 -1.50 -6.47 13.21
C GLU A 171 -0.07 -5.90 13.32
N ASP A 172 0.58 -6.06 14.47
CA ASP A 172 1.97 -5.62 14.65
C ASP A 172 2.94 -6.40 13.76
N VAL A 173 2.71 -7.70 13.57
CA VAL A 173 3.47 -8.53 12.61
C VAL A 173 3.32 -7.99 11.19
N ALA A 174 2.09 -7.68 10.79
CA ALA A 174 1.78 -7.11 9.47
C ALA A 174 2.43 -5.72 9.29
N ALA A 175 2.29 -4.86 10.29
CA ALA A 175 2.90 -3.53 10.31
C ALA A 175 4.43 -3.60 10.20
N ALA A 176 5.09 -4.48 10.96
CA ALA A 176 6.55 -4.64 10.88
C ALA A 176 7.02 -5.18 9.53
N ALA A 177 6.19 -5.90 8.79
CA ALA A 177 6.47 -6.31 7.42
C ALA A 177 6.33 -5.17 6.39
N GLY A 178 5.81 -4.00 6.79
CA GLY A 178 5.45 -2.91 5.88
C GLY A 178 4.06 -3.07 5.24
N ALA A 179 3.21 -3.92 5.81
CA ALA A 179 1.86 -4.20 5.34
C ALA A 179 0.84 -3.91 6.44
N THR A 180 0.65 -2.63 6.80
CA THR A 180 -0.29 -2.26 7.87
C THR A 180 -1.68 -2.84 7.61
N PHE A 181 -2.28 -3.39 8.67
CA PHE A 181 -3.57 -4.08 8.57
C PHE A 181 -4.69 -3.05 8.40
N PRO A 182 -5.77 -3.34 7.65
CA PRO A 182 -6.82 -2.36 7.39
C PRO A 182 -7.53 -1.96 8.69
N TYR A 183 -7.86 -0.67 8.81
CA TYR A 183 -8.67 -0.20 9.93
C TYR A 183 -10.00 -0.97 9.99
N ARG A 184 -10.41 -1.37 11.20
CA ARG A 184 -11.61 -2.21 11.45
C ARG A 184 -11.54 -3.64 10.92
N SER A 185 -10.34 -4.11 10.61
CA SER A 185 -9.92 -5.51 10.52
C SER A 185 -10.55 -6.48 11.54
N ALA A 186 -10.85 -5.97 12.74
CA ALA A 186 -11.26 -6.79 13.88
C ALA A 186 -12.70 -6.62 14.35
N ASN A 187 -13.49 -5.74 13.73
CA ASN A 187 -14.69 -5.16 14.36
C ASN A 187 -15.77 -6.15 14.80
N ASP A 188 -15.84 -7.31 14.16
CA ASP A 188 -16.80 -8.36 14.47
C ASP A 188 -16.21 -9.74 14.14
N THR A 189 -16.64 -10.78 14.84
CA THR A 189 -16.46 -12.18 14.42
C THR A 189 -17.14 -12.50 13.10
N ASN A 190 -18.16 -11.74 12.71
CA ASN A 190 -18.88 -11.89 11.45
C ASN A 190 -17.96 -11.60 10.24
N PRO A 191 -17.63 -12.61 9.41
CA PRO A 191 -16.74 -12.43 8.26
C PRO A 191 -17.22 -11.40 7.23
N SER A 192 -18.51 -11.08 7.20
CA SER A 192 -19.05 -10.06 6.31
C SER A 192 -18.75 -8.63 6.78
N ALA A 193 -18.38 -8.44 8.05
CA ALA A 193 -17.94 -7.16 8.58
C ALA A 193 -16.43 -6.93 8.41
N ASN A 194 -15.69 -7.97 8.02
CA ASN A 194 -14.26 -7.89 7.72
C ASN A 194 -14.02 -7.20 6.38
N VAL A 195 -13.23 -6.14 6.44
CA VAL A 195 -12.98 -5.24 5.32
C VAL A 195 -11.63 -5.52 4.68
N ASP A 196 -11.56 -5.35 3.37
CA ASP A 196 -10.31 -5.27 2.62
C ASP A 196 -9.66 -3.89 2.85
N GLY A 197 -8.35 -3.78 2.63
CA GLY A 197 -7.67 -2.48 2.68
C GLY A 197 -6.16 -2.62 2.77
N GLY A 198 -5.45 -1.55 2.41
CA GLY A 198 -4.00 -1.60 2.21
C GLY A 198 -3.61 -2.72 1.25
N PHE A 199 -2.54 -3.45 1.55
CA PHE A 199 -2.13 -4.60 0.75
C PHE A 199 -2.97 -5.87 0.99
N TRP A 200 -3.93 -5.84 1.92
CA TRP A 200 -4.67 -7.03 2.35
C TRP A 200 -6.01 -7.17 1.63
N ARG A 201 -6.34 -8.42 1.26
CA ARG A 201 -7.66 -8.83 0.78
C ARG A 201 -8.16 -10.00 1.59
N VAL A 202 -9.45 -10.04 1.85
CA VAL A 202 -10.09 -11.24 2.36
C VAL A 202 -10.37 -12.19 1.19
N VAL A 203 -9.57 -13.25 1.10
CA VAL A 203 -9.64 -14.25 0.02
C VAL A 203 -10.60 -15.39 0.34
N TYR A 204 -11.06 -15.51 1.58
CA TYR A 204 -12.02 -16.52 2.00
C TYR A 204 -12.88 -16.02 3.17
N ARG A 205 -14.19 -16.30 3.10
CA ARG A 205 -15.17 -16.04 4.17
C ARG A 205 -16.02 -17.29 4.38
N GLY A 206 -15.94 -17.92 5.54
CA GLY A 206 -16.65 -19.16 5.85
C GLY A 206 -18.17 -19.06 5.62
N ASN A 207 -18.78 -17.96 6.04
CA ASN A 207 -20.22 -17.73 5.94
C ASN A 207 -20.72 -17.51 4.50
N VAL A 208 -19.85 -17.07 3.59
CA VAL A 208 -20.13 -16.89 2.16
C VAL A 208 -19.79 -18.15 1.37
N ASN A 209 -18.69 -18.82 1.72
CA ASN A 209 -18.15 -19.94 0.98
C ASN A 209 -18.65 -21.32 1.48
N GLY A 210 -19.68 -21.34 2.34
CA GLY A 210 -20.33 -22.56 2.82
C GLY A 210 -19.59 -23.32 3.93
N GLY A 211 -18.52 -22.72 4.50
CA GLY A 211 -17.74 -23.25 5.62
C GLY A 211 -16.99 -24.55 5.31
N VAL A 212 -15.66 -24.51 5.37
CA VAL A 212 -14.81 -25.70 5.16
C VAL A 212 -14.17 -26.09 6.48
N SER A 213 -14.49 -27.29 6.99
CA SER A 213 -13.97 -27.76 8.29
C SER A 213 -12.45 -27.97 8.28
N ASN A 214 -11.87 -28.30 7.13
CA ASN A 214 -10.44 -28.42 6.91
C ASN A 214 -9.85 -27.14 6.28
N TRP A 215 -10.26 -25.95 6.75
CA TRP A 215 -9.81 -24.68 6.18
C TRP A 215 -8.28 -24.47 6.21
N HIS A 216 -7.54 -25.24 7.01
CA HIS A 216 -6.07 -25.28 6.96
C HIS A 216 -5.54 -25.62 5.55
N THR A 217 -6.33 -26.26 4.68
CA THR A 217 -5.94 -26.53 3.28
C THR A 217 -6.03 -25.30 2.38
N LEU A 218 -6.64 -24.21 2.86
CA LEU A 218 -6.84 -22.97 2.11
C LEU A 218 -5.78 -21.90 2.43
N VAL A 219 -5.13 -22.02 3.58
CA VAL A 219 -4.15 -21.05 4.06
C VAL A 219 -2.78 -21.28 3.45
N GLN A 220 -1.99 -20.22 3.42
CA GLN A 220 -0.62 -20.17 2.94
C GLN A 220 0.25 -19.46 3.98
N PRO A 221 1.57 -19.73 4.02
CA PRO A 221 2.50 -18.92 4.81
C PRO A 221 2.31 -17.44 4.49
N GLY A 222 2.25 -16.60 5.52
CA GLY A 222 2.01 -15.16 5.41
C GLY A 222 0.53 -14.74 5.51
N ASP A 223 -0.42 -15.68 5.49
CA ASP A 223 -1.82 -15.35 5.74
C ASP A 223 -2.05 -14.96 7.20
N ILE A 224 -3.02 -14.06 7.42
CA ILE A 224 -3.60 -13.80 8.74
C ILE A 224 -5.01 -14.37 8.76
N VAL A 225 -5.29 -15.24 9.74
CA VAL A 225 -6.59 -15.91 9.85
C VAL A 225 -7.31 -15.40 11.08
N ARG A 226 -8.53 -14.90 10.89
CA ARG A 226 -9.48 -14.67 11.98
C ARG A 226 -10.44 -15.84 12.05
N MET A 227 -10.70 -16.32 13.25
CA MET A 227 -11.51 -17.51 13.50
C MET A 227 -12.34 -17.35 14.76
N HIS A 228 -13.35 -18.20 14.91
CA HIS A 228 -14.14 -18.31 16.12
C HIS A 228 -13.95 -19.71 16.71
N TRP A 229 -13.53 -19.79 17.98
CA TRP A 229 -13.53 -21.06 18.71
C TRP A 229 -14.94 -21.62 18.82
N ASP A 230 -15.07 -22.95 18.72
CA ASP A 230 -16.34 -23.59 19.01
C ASP A 230 -16.69 -23.53 20.50
N ALA A 231 -17.95 -23.88 20.82
CA ALA A 231 -18.46 -23.83 22.18
C ALA A 231 -17.70 -24.75 23.18
N ALA A 232 -17.03 -25.80 22.70
CA ALA A 232 -16.24 -26.68 23.56
C ALA A 232 -14.84 -26.10 23.89
N HIS A 233 -14.41 -25.07 23.16
CA HIS A 233 -13.07 -24.50 23.25
C HIS A 233 -13.03 -23.03 23.69
N GLY A 234 -14.15 -22.49 24.20
CA GLY A 234 -14.18 -21.19 24.87
C GLY A 234 -15.06 -20.13 24.21
N ASP A 235 -15.62 -20.40 23.03
CA ASP A 235 -16.63 -19.56 22.35
C ASP A 235 -16.23 -18.07 22.25
N GLY A 236 -15.29 -17.77 21.35
CA GLY A 236 -14.86 -16.39 21.09
C GLY A 236 -13.89 -16.24 19.91
N PRO A 237 -13.65 -14.98 19.46
CA PRO A 237 -12.72 -14.69 18.37
C PRO A 237 -11.27 -15.05 18.71
N HIS A 238 -10.53 -15.45 17.69
CA HIS A 238 -9.08 -15.61 17.71
C HIS A 238 -8.48 -15.17 16.39
N THR A 239 -7.25 -14.68 16.41
CA THR A 239 -6.50 -14.30 15.22
C THR A 239 -5.10 -14.89 15.28
N THR A 240 -4.59 -15.35 14.13
CA THR A 240 -3.26 -15.95 14.06
C THR A 240 -2.54 -15.60 12.76
N THR A 241 -1.21 -15.50 12.81
CA THR A 241 -0.36 -15.41 11.61
C THR A 241 0.15 -16.79 11.22
N ILE A 242 -0.11 -17.23 9.99
CA ILE A 242 0.32 -18.52 9.45
C ILE A 242 1.78 -18.45 9.01
N LEU A 243 2.62 -19.35 9.52
CA LEU A 243 4.05 -19.44 9.15
C LEU A 243 4.34 -20.64 8.25
N ALA A 244 3.63 -21.75 8.44
CA ALA A 244 3.71 -22.93 7.59
C ALA A 244 2.48 -23.83 7.77
N VAL A 245 2.25 -24.71 6.79
CA VAL A 245 1.30 -25.83 6.90
C VAL A 245 2.10 -27.12 6.74
N ASN A 246 2.07 -27.98 7.74
CA ASN A 246 2.77 -29.26 7.73
C ASN A 246 2.02 -30.30 6.87
N PRO A 247 2.71 -31.34 6.37
CA PRO A 247 2.07 -32.39 5.57
C PRO A 247 0.96 -33.16 6.30
N ASP A 248 0.95 -33.15 7.62
CA ASP A 248 -0.09 -33.79 8.45
C ASP A 248 -1.33 -32.91 8.68
N GLY A 249 -1.36 -31.70 8.12
CA GLY A 249 -2.43 -30.73 8.26
C GLY A 249 -2.30 -29.81 9.47
N SER A 250 -1.33 -30.03 10.37
CA SER A 250 -1.04 -29.07 11.43
C SER A 250 -0.40 -27.80 10.87
N MET A 251 -0.60 -26.67 11.53
CA MET A 251 -0.08 -25.37 11.10
C MET A 251 0.98 -24.89 12.08
N ILE A 252 2.02 -24.23 11.60
CA ILE A 252 2.95 -23.46 12.42
C ILE A 252 2.49 -22.02 12.38
N VAL A 253 2.28 -21.42 13.56
CA VAL A 253 1.71 -20.08 13.70
C VAL A 253 2.54 -19.21 14.65
N TYR A 254 2.33 -17.90 14.57
CA TYR A 254 2.77 -16.95 15.58
C TYR A 254 1.57 -16.17 16.11
N ASP A 255 1.24 -16.40 17.37
CA ASP A 255 0.18 -15.76 18.12
C ASP A 255 0.35 -16.09 19.62
N ASN A 256 -0.66 -15.75 20.42
CA ASN A 256 -0.75 -16.18 21.80
C ASN A 256 -1.25 -17.64 21.89
N GLY A 257 -1.19 -18.26 23.07
CA GLY A 257 -1.55 -19.68 23.21
C GLY A 257 -0.37 -20.63 23.05
N TYR A 258 0.86 -20.11 22.98
CA TYR A 258 2.07 -20.93 23.12
C TYR A 258 2.28 -21.32 24.58
N TYR A 259 2.17 -22.60 24.92
CA TYR A 259 2.29 -23.07 26.30
C TYR A 259 3.68 -23.61 26.63
N ILE A 260 4.30 -23.07 27.68
CA ILE A 260 5.49 -23.64 28.32
C ILE A 260 5.08 -24.06 29.74
N GLY A 261 4.98 -25.37 29.97
CA GLY A 261 4.38 -25.89 31.19
C GLY A 261 2.90 -25.48 31.28
N ASN A 262 2.52 -24.82 32.38
CA ASN A 262 1.13 -24.36 32.62
C ASN A 262 0.91 -22.88 32.28
N SER A 263 1.92 -22.20 31.72
CA SER A 263 1.87 -20.78 31.41
C SER A 263 1.73 -20.58 29.90
N SER A 264 0.89 -19.63 29.51
CA SER A 264 0.64 -19.26 28.11
C SER A 264 1.42 -17.99 27.76
N TYR A 265 1.96 -17.98 26.55
CA TYR A 265 2.81 -16.93 26.01
C TYR A 265 2.42 -16.63 24.56
N THR A 266 2.93 -15.50 24.07
CA THR A 266 3.06 -15.25 22.64
C THR A 266 4.31 -15.96 22.11
N GLY A 267 4.18 -16.69 21.01
CA GLY A 267 5.32 -17.39 20.42
C GLY A 267 4.97 -18.29 19.25
N VAL A 268 6.02 -18.75 18.57
CA VAL A 268 5.87 -19.71 17.47
C VAL A 268 5.51 -21.09 18.00
N HIS A 269 4.42 -21.67 17.50
CA HIS A 269 4.01 -23.01 17.90
C HIS A 269 3.18 -23.73 16.83
N THR A 270 2.99 -25.04 17.02
CA THR A 270 2.23 -25.89 16.11
C THR A 270 0.82 -26.14 16.63
N VAL A 271 -0.17 -26.01 15.75
CA VAL A 271 -1.60 -26.00 16.10
C VAL A 271 -2.44 -26.80 15.10
N THR A 272 -3.65 -27.14 15.53
CA THR A 272 -4.71 -27.78 14.71
C THR A 272 -6.03 -27.03 14.92
N TYR A 273 -5.98 -25.70 14.73
CA TYR A 273 -7.10 -24.81 15.07
C TYR A 273 -8.36 -25.10 14.26
N ASP A 274 -8.21 -25.57 13.02
CA ASP A 274 -9.32 -25.98 12.16
C ASP A 274 -10.25 -27.01 12.81
N GLN A 275 -9.70 -27.87 13.68
CA GLN A 275 -10.45 -28.89 14.41
C GLN A 275 -11.24 -28.35 15.61
N ARG A 276 -11.06 -27.07 15.99
CA ARG A 276 -11.60 -26.45 17.21
C ARG A 276 -12.39 -25.18 16.93
N THR A 277 -12.61 -24.87 15.65
CA THR A 277 -13.21 -23.61 15.21
C THR A 277 -14.51 -23.83 14.45
N VAL A 278 -15.35 -22.81 14.44
CA VAL A 278 -16.57 -22.79 13.64
C VAL A 278 -16.21 -22.47 12.19
N ALA A 279 -16.37 -23.45 11.29
CA ALA A 279 -15.98 -23.32 9.88
C ALA A 279 -16.66 -22.17 9.12
N ALA A 280 -17.88 -21.77 9.55
CA ALA A 280 -18.60 -20.63 8.98
C ALA A 280 -18.01 -19.27 9.43
N ASP A 281 -17.27 -19.23 10.52
CA ASP A 281 -16.77 -18.00 11.14
C ASP A 281 -15.26 -17.85 10.92
N ILE A 282 -14.80 -18.25 9.73
CA ILE A 282 -13.39 -18.15 9.31
C ILE A 282 -13.24 -17.04 8.29
N THR A 283 -12.23 -16.20 8.48
CA THR A 283 -11.78 -15.20 7.51
C THR A 283 -10.29 -15.39 7.26
N ILE A 284 -9.90 -15.51 5.99
CA ILE A 284 -8.49 -15.57 5.59
C ILE A 284 -8.13 -14.26 4.89
N TYR A 285 -7.23 -13.51 5.50
CA TYR A 285 -6.57 -12.35 4.92
C TYR A 285 -5.28 -12.78 4.25
N ARG A 286 -5.08 -12.29 3.02
CA ARG A 286 -3.87 -12.53 2.23
C ARG A 286 -3.42 -11.24 1.57
N LEU A 287 -2.11 -11.07 1.47
CA LEU A 287 -1.54 -10.00 0.66
C LEU A 287 -1.96 -10.18 -0.80
N THR A 288 -2.35 -9.09 -1.43
CA THR A 288 -2.68 -9.08 -2.85
C THR A 288 -1.47 -9.49 -3.69
N SER A 289 -1.71 -9.99 -4.90
CA SER A 289 -0.66 -10.30 -5.88
C SER A 289 -0.52 -9.23 -6.95
N ASP A 290 -1.38 -8.20 -6.92
CA ASP A 290 -1.32 -7.06 -7.84
C ASP A 290 -0.45 -5.91 -7.29
N GLY A 291 0.08 -6.04 -6.07
CA GLY A 291 0.89 -5.01 -5.42
C GLY A 291 0.18 -3.70 -5.11
N LEU A 292 -1.15 -3.64 -5.22
CA LEU A 292 -1.90 -2.40 -5.05
C LEU A 292 -2.36 -2.19 -3.60
N TYR A 293 -1.95 -1.07 -3.02
CA TYR A 293 -2.45 -0.59 -1.74
C TYR A 293 -3.89 -0.07 -1.91
N LEU A 294 -4.86 -0.67 -1.22
CA LEU A 294 -6.28 -0.32 -1.38
C LEU A 294 -6.68 0.80 -0.43
N SER A 295 -7.16 1.91 -1.02
CA SER A 295 -7.91 2.96 -0.35
C SER A 295 -9.28 3.10 -0.99
N GLN A 296 -10.32 3.14 -0.16
CA GLN A 296 -11.71 3.13 -0.63
C GLN A 296 -12.53 4.19 0.10
N GLY A 297 -13.29 4.95 -0.69
CA GLY A 297 -14.35 5.87 -0.28
C GLY A 297 -15.73 5.20 -0.14
N ASP A 298 -16.71 5.99 0.23
CA ASP A 298 -18.13 5.62 0.30
C ASP A 298 -18.95 6.26 -0.84
N ASP A 299 -20.27 6.33 -0.71
CA ASP A 299 -21.14 6.88 -1.76
C ASP A 299 -21.33 8.42 -1.64
N ALA A 300 -20.69 9.06 -0.67
CA ALA A 300 -20.62 10.51 -0.52
C ALA A 300 -19.44 11.09 -1.30
N GLY A 301 -19.33 12.43 -1.37
CA GLY A 301 -18.17 13.07 -1.97
C GLY A 301 -16.94 12.96 -1.07
N ASP A 302 -15.94 12.24 -1.52
CA ASP A 302 -14.72 11.90 -0.80
C ASP A 302 -13.48 12.58 -1.36
N ALA A 303 -12.46 12.72 -0.51
CA ALA A 303 -11.12 13.03 -0.96
C ALA A 303 -10.18 11.87 -0.59
N ILE A 304 -9.65 11.22 -1.63
CA ILE A 304 -8.93 9.94 -1.55
C ILE A 304 -7.48 10.12 -1.98
N PRO A 305 -6.54 10.33 -1.05
CA PRO A 305 -5.12 10.18 -1.32
C PRO A 305 -4.73 8.73 -1.57
N GLY A 306 -3.97 8.54 -2.62
CA GLY A 306 -3.01 7.47 -2.75
C GLY A 306 -1.72 7.81 -2.02
N THR A 307 -0.79 6.90 -2.13
CA THR A 307 0.35 6.77 -1.24
C THR A 307 1.65 6.92 -2.04
N LEU A 308 2.78 6.52 -1.45
CA LEU A 308 4.03 6.34 -2.18
C LEU A 308 4.08 5.01 -2.94
N PHE A 309 3.14 4.10 -2.68
CA PHE A 309 3.03 2.82 -3.36
C PHE A 309 2.17 2.94 -4.62
N SER A 310 2.07 1.84 -5.36
CA SER A 310 1.00 1.69 -6.35
C SER A 310 -0.30 1.41 -5.62
N ASP A 311 -1.34 2.16 -5.94
CA ASP A 311 -2.60 2.18 -5.21
C ASP A 311 -3.77 1.66 -6.06
N LYS A 312 -4.75 1.08 -5.38
CA LYS A 312 -6.09 0.88 -5.91
C LYS A 312 -7.03 1.83 -5.19
N LEU A 313 -7.54 2.82 -5.90
CA LEU A 313 -8.35 3.91 -5.37
C LEU A 313 -9.80 3.76 -5.85
N ILE A 314 -10.72 3.47 -4.93
CA ILE A 314 -12.15 3.27 -5.24
C ILE A 314 -12.93 4.47 -4.72
N THR A 315 -13.58 5.25 -5.59
CA THR A 315 -14.23 6.51 -5.21
C THR A 315 -15.66 6.38 -4.72
N GLY A 316 -16.44 5.45 -5.30
CA GLY A 316 -17.88 5.38 -5.06
C GLY A 316 -18.68 6.22 -6.07
N ILE A 317 -19.97 6.46 -5.80
CA ILE A 317 -20.87 7.19 -6.71
C ILE A 317 -20.92 8.71 -6.44
N GLY A 318 -20.13 9.16 -5.45
CA GLY A 318 -20.09 10.52 -4.96
C GLY A 318 -19.47 11.51 -5.94
N ASN A 319 -19.18 12.72 -5.46
CA ASN A 319 -18.37 13.67 -6.22
C ASN A 319 -17.00 13.73 -5.56
N ASP A 320 -16.06 13.00 -6.13
CA ASP A 320 -14.85 12.62 -5.43
C ASP A 320 -13.62 13.34 -5.98
N THR A 321 -12.62 13.53 -5.14
CA THR A 321 -11.29 13.96 -5.55
C THR A 321 -10.30 12.88 -5.19
N SER A 322 -9.60 12.31 -6.17
CA SER A 322 -8.67 11.21 -5.95
C SER A 322 -7.32 11.54 -6.55
N ASN A 323 -6.25 11.28 -5.80
CA ASN A 323 -4.86 11.52 -6.19
C ASN A 323 -4.09 10.20 -6.08
N GLY A 324 -3.37 9.75 -7.10
CA GLY A 324 -2.67 8.46 -7.09
C GLY A 324 -1.38 8.50 -6.28
N GLY A 325 -0.59 9.54 -6.48
CA GLY A 325 0.66 9.74 -5.76
C GLY A 325 1.85 9.53 -6.67
N ARG A 326 2.74 8.60 -6.32
CA ARG A 326 3.96 8.31 -7.12
C ARG A 326 3.95 6.93 -7.78
N GLY A 327 3.00 6.07 -7.43
CA GLY A 327 2.96 4.69 -7.87
C GLY A 327 2.28 4.52 -9.23
N ASN A 328 2.12 3.28 -9.66
CA ASN A 328 1.31 2.96 -10.83
C ASN A 328 -0.11 2.68 -10.37
N ASP A 329 -0.96 3.69 -10.39
CA ASP A 329 -2.21 3.68 -9.65
C ASP A 329 -3.41 3.27 -10.51
N VAL A 330 -4.37 2.60 -9.88
CA VAL A 330 -5.61 2.17 -10.50
C VAL A 330 -6.78 2.81 -9.79
N PHE A 331 -7.41 3.76 -10.48
CA PHE A 331 -8.65 4.40 -10.05
C PHE A 331 -9.84 3.58 -10.55
N GLN A 332 -10.83 3.40 -9.69
CA GLN A 332 -12.10 2.78 -10.05
C GLN A 332 -13.25 3.74 -9.78
N ASP A 333 -13.77 4.32 -10.86
CA ASP A 333 -14.90 5.23 -10.86
C ASP A 333 -16.22 4.46 -10.90
N ALA A 334 -17.10 4.73 -9.93
CA ALA A 334 -18.45 4.18 -9.89
C ALA A 334 -19.54 5.18 -10.30
N GLY A 335 -19.18 6.43 -10.64
CA GLY A 335 -20.05 7.46 -11.17
C GLY A 335 -19.85 8.81 -10.49
N GLY A 336 -20.76 9.75 -10.75
CA GLY A 336 -20.72 11.08 -10.12
C GLY A 336 -19.83 12.09 -10.85
N THR A 337 -19.44 13.17 -10.19
CA THR A 337 -18.60 14.24 -10.78
C THR A 337 -17.27 14.30 -10.07
N ASN A 338 -16.24 13.72 -10.69
CA ASN A 338 -14.99 13.44 -10.02
C ASN A 338 -13.81 14.26 -10.57
N ASN A 339 -12.76 14.36 -9.76
CA ASN A 339 -11.48 14.92 -10.11
C ASN A 339 -10.38 13.88 -9.83
N PHE A 340 -9.80 13.34 -10.89
CA PHE A 340 -8.75 12.33 -10.85
C PHE A 340 -7.40 12.94 -11.25
N ASP A 341 -6.40 12.72 -10.41
CA ASP A 341 -5.00 13.04 -10.66
C ASP A 341 -4.16 11.79 -10.42
N GLY A 342 -3.59 11.18 -11.46
CA GLY A 342 -2.71 10.01 -11.24
C GLY A 342 -1.46 10.39 -10.47
N GLY A 343 -0.80 11.48 -10.86
CA GLY A 343 0.39 11.98 -10.18
C GLY A 343 1.64 11.62 -10.97
N GLY A 344 2.57 10.90 -10.37
CA GLY A 344 3.68 10.28 -11.09
C GLY A 344 3.51 8.77 -11.14
N GLY A 345 4.18 8.11 -12.07
CA GLY A 345 3.96 6.70 -12.38
C GLY A 345 3.08 6.53 -13.63
N ARG A 346 2.66 5.29 -13.90
CA ARG A 346 1.73 4.95 -14.98
C ARG A 346 0.38 4.54 -14.40
N ASP A 347 -0.59 5.42 -14.60
CA ASP A 347 -1.86 5.40 -13.95
C ASP A 347 -2.99 5.02 -14.90
N LYS A 348 -4.02 4.46 -14.29
CA LYS A 348 -5.16 3.91 -15.01
C LYS A 348 -6.47 4.27 -14.32
N LEU A 349 -7.35 4.92 -15.06
CA LEU A 349 -8.74 5.13 -14.65
C LEU A 349 -9.65 4.09 -15.26
N ILE A 350 -10.35 3.31 -14.43
CA ILE A 350 -11.42 2.40 -14.84
C ILE A 350 -12.74 3.14 -14.67
N VAL A 351 -13.41 3.43 -15.77
CA VAL A 351 -14.75 4.02 -15.79
C VAL A 351 -15.77 2.90 -16.02
N ASN A 352 -16.72 2.74 -15.11
CA ASN A 352 -17.78 1.74 -15.24
C ASN A 352 -18.88 2.16 -16.25
N ALA A 353 -18.47 2.48 -17.47
CA ALA A 353 -19.33 2.81 -18.60
C ALA A 353 -18.71 2.31 -19.90
N ASN A 354 -19.51 2.22 -20.97
CA ASN A 354 -18.99 2.01 -22.31
C ASN A 354 -18.51 3.34 -22.89
N PHE A 355 -17.40 3.34 -23.63
CA PHE A 355 -16.92 4.49 -24.38
C PHE A 355 -17.99 4.97 -25.38
N SER A 356 -18.76 4.06 -25.98
CA SER A 356 -19.87 4.41 -26.88
C SER A 356 -20.97 5.25 -26.23
N ALA A 357 -21.04 5.28 -24.89
CA ALA A 357 -22.02 6.05 -24.11
C ALA A 357 -21.46 7.40 -23.62
N THR A 358 -20.18 7.69 -23.88
CA THR A 358 -19.58 8.99 -23.55
C THR A 358 -20.17 10.09 -24.43
N THR A 359 -20.52 11.21 -23.81
CA THR A 359 -20.99 12.44 -24.49
C THR A 359 -19.91 13.51 -24.53
N THR A 360 -18.92 13.42 -23.63
CA THR A 360 -17.78 14.34 -23.55
C THR A 360 -16.51 13.52 -23.44
N PHE A 361 -15.56 13.82 -24.32
CA PHE A 361 -14.19 13.30 -24.28
C PHE A 361 -13.29 14.35 -24.94
N THR A 362 -12.88 15.34 -24.17
CA THR A 362 -12.18 16.53 -24.67
C THR A 362 -10.97 16.86 -23.84
N HIS A 363 -9.87 17.26 -24.48
CA HIS A 363 -8.65 17.66 -23.81
C HIS A 363 -8.46 19.19 -23.90
N SER A 364 -8.13 19.84 -22.77
CA SER A 364 -7.82 21.26 -22.70
C SER A 364 -6.70 21.52 -21.70
N GLY A 365 -5.57 22.03 -22.17
CA GLY A 365 -4.39 22.25 -21.33
C GLY A 365 -3.77 20.91 -20.90
N THR A 366 -3.76 20.65 -19.60
CA THR A 366 -3.23 19.42 -18.96
C THR A 366 -4.33 18.48 -18.49
N THR A 367 -5.56 18.69 -18.94
CA THR A 367 -6.74 18.06 -18.34
C THR A 367 -7.72 17.56 -19.40
N TRP A 368 -8.19 16.35 -19.19
CA TRP A 368 -9.27 15.71 -19.93
C TRP A 368 -10.59 15.91 -19.19
N SER A 369 -11.64 16.19 -19.95
CA SER A 369 -13.03 16.11 -19.48
C SER A 369 -13.67 14.90 -20.14
N ILE A 370 -14.07 13.94 -19.31
CA ILE A 370 -14.63 12.65 -19.73
C ILE A 370 -16.01 12.54 -19.08
N GLY A 371 -17.07 12.34 -19.84
CA GLY A 371 -18.40 12.33 -19.26
C GLY A 371 -19.44 11.64 -20.12
N GLY A 372 -20.52 11.22 -19.47
CA GLY A 372 -21.64 10.51 -20.07
C GLY A 372 -22.87 10.56 -19.18
N THR A 373 -23.79 9.61 -19.37
CA THR A 373 -24.93 9.50 -18.46
C THR A 373 -24.47 8.94 -17.12
N GLY A 374 -24.56 9.75 -16.06
CA GLY A 374 -24.28 9.34 -14.68
C GLY A 374 -22.85 9.56 -14.19
N PHE A 375 -21.95 10.06 -15.04
CA PHE A 375 -20.57 10.40 -14.66
C PHE A 375 -20.05 11.62 -15.43
N SER A 376 -19.18 12.40 -14.79
CA SER A 376 -18.56 13.61 -15.36
C SER A 376 -17.22 13.89 -14.67
N ASP A 377 -16.13 13.46 -15.28
CA ASP A 377 -14.81 13.44 -14.67
C ASP A 377 -13.88 14.47 -15.28
N THR A 378 -13.08 15.06 -14.40
CA THR A 378 -11.90 15.85 -14.72
C THR A 378 -10.68 14.98 -14.45
N VAL A 379 -9.87 14.72 -15.48
CA VAL A 379 -8.80 13.72 -15.43
C VAL A 379 -7.48 14.35 -15.87
N ARG A 380 -6.41 14.18 -15.09
CA ARG A 380 -5.05 14.61 -15.44
C ARG A 380 -4.01 13.61 -14.94
N ASN A 381 -2.84 13.63 -15.56
CA ASN A 381 -1.71 12.75 -15.20
C ASN A 381 -2.15 11.28 -15.12
N ILE A 382 -2.97 10.82 -16.07
CA ILE A 382 -3.42 9.43 -16.16
C ILE A 382 -3.22 8.99 -17.59
N GLU A 383 -2.51 7.89 -17.79
CA GLU A 383 -2.06 7.43 -19.10
C GLU A 383 -3.17 6.68 -19.83
N VAL A 384 -4.00 5.92 -19.10
CA VAL A 384 -5.01 5.05 -19.71
C VAL A 384 -6.37 5.18 -19.01
N VAL A 385 -7.42 5.34 -19.82
CA VAL A 385 -8.81 5.15 -19.37
C VAL A 385 -9.33 3.84 -19.92
N GLN A 386 -9.70 2.92 -19.03
CA GLN A 386 -10.40 1.69 -19.38
C GLN A 386 -11.91 1.89 -19.20
N PHE A 387 -12.63 1.76 -20.31
CA PHE A 387 -14.08 1.58 -20.35
C PHE A 387 -14.41 0.09 -20.43
N ASN A 388 -15.69 -0.24 -20.23
CA ASN A 388 -16.19 -1.62 -20.32
C ASN A 388 -16.02 -2.24 -21.71
N ASP A 389 -16.00 -1.43 -22.78
CA ASP A 389 -15.93 -1.88 -24.18
C ASP A 389 -14.58 -1.61 -24.86
N ARG A 390 -13.69 -0.80 -24.26
CA ARG A 390 -12.35 -0.51 -24.78
C ARG A 390 -11.45 0.22 -23.79
N SER A 391 -10.15 0.21 -24.06
CA SER A 391 -9.19 1.14 -23.45
C SER A 391 -8.85 2.28 -24.41
N VAL A 392 -8.55 3.45 -23.83
CA VAL A 392 -8.11 4.66 -24.54
C VAL A 392 -6.88 5.20 -23.83
N ALA A 393 -5.76 5.32 -24.55
CA ALA A 393 -4.59 6.05 -24.06
C ALA A 393 -4.88 7.55 -24.10
N LEU A 394 -4.64 8.26 -23.00
CA LEU A 394 -4.79 9.71 -22.85
C LEU A 394 -3.47 10.46 -23.08
N GLN A 395 -2.35 9.76 -22.91
CA GLN A 395 -1.02 10.24 -23.20
C GLN A 395 -0.34 9.21 -24.12
N GLU A 396 0.52 9.66 -25.03
CA GLU A 396 1.43 8.74 -25.73
C GLU A 396 2.41 8.20 -24.68
N ASP A 397 2.66 6.89 -24.66
CA ASP A 397 3.61 6.28 -23.71
C ASP A 397 4.93 7.05 -23.72
N ALA A 398 5.55 7.20 -22.55
CA ALA A 398 6.86 7.84 -22.47
C ALA A 398 7.85 7.08 -23.37
N HIS A 399 8.34 7.75 -24.41
CA HIS A 399 9.31 7.16 -25.31
C HIS A 399 10.69 7.14 -24.66
N ALA A 400 11.39 6.01 -24.75
CA ALA A 400 12.71 5.84 -24.19
C ALA A 400 12.77 6.15 -22.68
N ASP A 401 11.75 5.76 -21.90
CA ASP A 401 11.81 5.80 -20.43
C ASP A 401 12.68 4.65 -19.89
N PHE A 402 14.00 4.87 -19.86
CA PHE A 402 14.95 3.88 -19.38
C PHE A 402 15.07 3.89 -17.84
N SER A 403 14.46 4.87 -17.19
CA SER A 403 14.45 5.04 -15.74
C SER A 403 13.26 4.37 -15.06
N GLY A 404 12.16 4.17 -15.79
CA GLY A 404 10.89 3.64 -15.30
C GLY A 404 10.08 4.64 -14.47
N ASP A 405 10.37 5.93 -14.59
CA ASP A 405 9.72 6.98 -13.80
C ASP A 405 8.50 7.62 -14.49
N GLY A 406 8.11 7.09 -15.67
CA GLY A 406 7.00 7.58 -16.48
C GLY A 406 7.37 8.78 -17.35
N THR A 407 8.64 9.23 -17.35
CA THR A 407 9.13 10.35 -18.15
C THR A 407 10.04 9.86 -19.26
N SER A 408 9.89 10.44 -20.46
CA SER A 408 10.81 10.13 -21.56
C SER A 408 12.23 10.61 -21.25
N ASP A 409 13.20 9.70 -21.35
CA ASP A 409 14.62 10.05 -21.25
C ASP A 409 15.21 10.43 -22.61
N ILE A 410 16.46 10.89 -22.60
CA ILE A 410 17.20 11.23 -23.83
C ILE A 410 18.30 10.21 -24.09
N ALA A 411 18.07 9.32 -25.06
CA ALA A 411 19.05 8.33 -25.49
C ALA A 411 20.10 8.92 -26.45
N PHE A 412 21.35 8.47 -26.29
CA PHE A 412 22.48 8.78 -27.17
C PHE A 412 23.15 7.49 -27.63
N PHE A 413 23.36 7.39 -28.94
CA PHE A 413 24.12 6.31 -29.54
C PHE A 413 25.26 6.85 -30.41
N ASN A 414 26.48 6.45 -30.08
CA ASN A 414 27.65 6.71 -30.89
C ASN A 414 27.90 5.50 -31.80
N SER A 415 27.37 5.53 -33.02
CA SER A 415 27.47 4.41 -33.98
C SER A 415 28.90 4.08 -34.42
N ALA A 416 29.83 5.05 -34.34
CA ALA A 416 31.23 4.83 -34.68
C ALA A 416 31.98 4.06 -33.60
N ALA A 417 31.67 4.31 -32.33
CA ALA A 417 32.24 3.63 -31.18
C ALA A 417 31.39 2.44 -30.68
N GLY A 418 30.15 2.33 -31.14
CA GLY A 418 29.14 1.41 -30.63
C GLY A 418 28.65 1.74 -29.22
N ALA A 419 28.93 2.93 -28.69
CA ALA A 419 28.63 3.29 -27.29
C ALA A 419 27.21 3.84 -27.11
N VAL A 420 26.59 3.51 -25.98
CA VAL A 420 25.19 3.80 -25.66
C VAL A 420 25.11 4.43 -24.27
N SER A 421 24.33 5.48 -24.15
CA SER A 421 24.11 6.21 -22.89
C SER A 421 22.79 6.97 -22.95
N PHE A 422 22.28 7.43 -21.83
CA PHE A 422 21.13 8.32 -21.79
C PHE A 422 21.25 9.37 -20.70
N TYR A 423 20.51 10.47 -20.87
CA TYR A 423 20.20 11.37 -19.77
C TYR A 423 18.84 10.99 -19.21
N GLU A 424 18.83 10.57 -17.94
CA GLU A 424 17.61 10.49 -17.14
C GLU A 424 17.06 11.90 -16.95
N ILE A 425 15.79 12.12 -17.32
CA ILE A 425 15.13 13.41 -17.17
C ILE A 425 14.17 13.35 -16.00
N ASN A 426 14.51 14.05 -14.91
CA ASN A 426 13.64 14.05 -13.75
C ASN A 426 12.50 15.08 -13.93
N PRO A 427 11.23 14.68 -13.80
CA PRO A 427 10.08 15.59 -13.98
C PRO A 427 10.02 16.70 -12.93
N LEU A 428 10.68 16.54 -11.79
CA LEU A 428 10.80 17.56 -10.72
C LEU A 428 12.01 18.48 -10.91
N GLY A 429 12.80 18.27 -11.98
CA GLY A 429 13.94 19.09 -12.37
C GLY A 429 15.29 18.43 -12.09
N GLY A 430 16.22 18.59 -13.03
CA GLY A 430 17.54 17.96 -13.01
C GLY A 430 17.70 16.93 -14.13
N TYR A 431 18.91 16.41 -14.30
CA TYR A 431 19.20 15.32 -15.22
C TYR A 431 20.44 14.55 -14.76
N THR A 432 20.44 13.23 -14.99
CA THR A 432 21.54 12.34 -14.60
C THR A 432 22.06 11.61 -15.84
N TRP A 433 23.38 11.58 -16.03
CA TRP A 433 23.99 10.82 -17.13
C TRP A 433 24.23 9.37 -16.73
N HIS A 434 23.74 8.44 -17.55
CA HIS A 434 23.91 7.01 -17.36
C HIS A 434 24.66 6.39 -18.52
N ASN A 435 25.71 5.62 -18.22
CA ASN A 435 26.46 4.86 -19.21
C ASN A 435 25.98 3.41 -19.23
N ILE A 436 25.45 2.97 -20.37
CA ILE A 436 24.92 1.62 -20.57
C ILE A 436 26.03 0.65 -21.00
N GLY A 437 26.98 1.13 -21.81
CA GLY A 437 28.07 0.33 -22.37
C GLY A 437 28.11 0.46 -23.90
N GLY A 438 28.29 -0.66 -24.59
CA GLY A 438 28.34 -0.64 -26.05
C GLY A 438 28.01 -1.96 -26.74
N VAL A 439 27.83 -1.86 -28.05
CA VAL A 439 27.61 -2.96 -28.99
C VAL A 439 28.64 -2.88 -30.12
N SER A 440 28.80 -3.94 -30.90
CA SER A 440 29.64 -3.85 -32.12
C SER A 440 29.08 -2.81 -33.10
N THR A 441 29.95 -2.21 -33.90
CA THR A 441 29.55 -1.23 -34.94
C THR A 441 28.60 -1.86 -35.96
N GLY A 442 27.67 -1.06 -36.50
CA GLY A 442 26.73 -1.49 -37.55
C GLY A 442 25.35 -1.91 -37.05
N TYR A 443 25.08 -1.77 -35.76
CA TYR A 443 23.74 -1.86 -35.19
C TYR A 443 23.04 -0.50 -35.15
N THR A 444 21.71 -0.53 -35.25
CA THR A 444 20.80 0.58 -35.04
C THR A 444 19.96 0.29 -33.80
N PRO A 445 19.91 1.20 -32.80
CA PRO A 445 19.05 1.06 -31.65
C PRO A 445 17.61 1.45 -31.96
N LEU A 446 16.65 0.75 -31.35
CA LEU A 446 15.28 1.22 -31.12
C LEU A 446 14.97 1.11 -29.63
N ALA A 447 14.04 1.93 -29.14
CA ALA A 447 13.57 1.89 -27.76
C ALA A 447 12.13 1.36 -27.70
N GLY A 448 11.79 0.69 -26.61
CA GLY A 448 10.43 0.31 -26.26
C GLY A 448 10.41 -0.77 -25.18
N ASP A 449 9.34 -0.85 -24.40
CA ASP A 449 9.12 -1.90 -23.39
C ASP A 449 8.90 -3.26 -24.08
N LEU A 450 9.96 -4.06 -24.21
CA LEU A 450 9.93 -5.33 -24.94
C LEU A 450 9.52 -6.51 -24.04
N ASN A 451 9.49 -6.30 -22.72
CA ASN A 451 9.27 -7.35 -21.74
C ASN A 451 7.99 -7.15 -20.90
N GLY A 452 7.36 -5.96 -20.99
CA GLY A 452 6.12 -5.58 -20.33
C GLY A 452 6.27 -5.15 -18.86
N ASP A 453 7.48 -4.86 -18.39
CA ASP A 453 7.77 -4.45 -17.00
C ASP A 453 7.57 -2.96 -16.76
N GLY A 454 7.29 -2.20 -17.82
CA GLY A 454 7.04 -0.78 -17.76
C GLY A 454 8.23 0.13 -17.88
N ILE A 455 9.39 -0.43 -18.17
CA ILE A 455 10.61 0.29 -18.46
C ILE A 455 10.94 0.04 -19.93
N ASP A 456 11.34 1.08 -20.66
CA ASP A 456 11.76 0.88 -22.04
C ASP A 456 13.09 0.12 -22.11
N ASP A 457 13.15 -0.84 -23.03
CA ASP A 457 14.32 -1.64 -23.36
C ASP A 457 15.00 -1.08 -24.63
N ILE A 458 16.22 -1.55 -24.92
CA ILE A 458 16.93 -1.19 -26.16
C ILE A 458 17.00 -2.38 -27.10
N LEU A 459 16.28 -2.31 -28.22
CA LEU A 459 16.39 -3.25 -29.32
C LEU A 459 17.59 -2.90 -30.22
N TRP A 460 18.34 -3.92 -30.62
CA TRP A 460 19.51 -3.83 -31.50
C TRP A 460 19.24 -4.57 -32.80
N PHE A 461 19.32 -3.84 -33.91
CA PHE A 461 19.18 -4.40 -35.25
C PHE A 461 20.35 -4.06 -36.16
N ASN A 462 20.91 -5.05 -36.86
CA ASN A 462 22.03 -4.83 -37.81
C ASN A 462 21.70 -5.21 -39.27
N GLY A 463 20.41 -5.25 -39.63
CA GLY A 463 19.96 -5.67 -40.96
C GLY A 463 19.68 -7.18 -41.08
N THR A 464 20.16 -8.01 -40.16
CA THR A 464 19.95 -9.48 -40.20
C THR A 464 19.67 -10.10 -38.84
N SER A 465 20.21 -9.53 -37.76
CA SER A 465 20.10 -10.05 -36.40
C SER A 465 19.41 -9.04 -35.51
N VAL A 466 18.55 -9.55 -34.64
CA VAL A 466 17.80 -8.79 -33.63
C VAL A 466 18.23 -9.27 -32.25
N SER A 467 18.56 -8.32 -31.38
CA SER A 467 18.90 -8.56 -29.97
C SER A 467 18.34 -7.43 -29.11
N ALA A 468 18.31 -7.58 -27.80
CA ALA A 468 17.86 -6.52 -26.89
C ALA A 468 18.78 -6.40 -25.68
N TYR A 469 18.93 -5.20 -25.15
CA TYR A 469 19.22 -4.98 -23.74
C TYR A 469 17.89 -4.83 -23.02
N LEU A 470 17.55 -5.81 -22.18
CA LEU A 470 16.43 -5.69 -21.28
C LEU A 470 16.87 -4.88 -20.06
N THR A 471 16.22 -3.76 -19.81
CA THR A 471 16.48 -2.86 -18.68
C THR A 471 15.89 -3.49 -17.42
N ASN A 472 16.61 -3.43 -16.31
CA ASN A 472 16.13 -3.95 -15.03
C ASN A 472 15.65 -2.82 -14.12
N PRO A 473 14.55 -3.02 -13.34
CA PRO A 473 14.05 -2.02 -12.38
C PRO A 473 15.03 -1.61 -11.28
N ALA A 474 16.02 -2.45 -10.96
CA ALA A 474 17.05 -2.18 -9.95
C ALA A 474 18.32 -1.51 -10.54
N GLY A 475 18.31 -1.15 -11.82
CA GLY A 475 19.45 -0.69 -12.58
C GLY A 475 20.28 -1.82 -13.20
N GLY A 476 20.66 -1.65 -14.46
CA GLY A 476 21.47 -2.61 -15.24
C GLY A 476 20.75 -3.15 -16.48
N TYR A 477 21.51 -3.83 -17.35
CA TYR A 477 21.05 -4.28 -18.67
C TYR A 477 21.41 -5.75 -18.91
N ALA A 478 20.41 -6.55 -19.30
CA ALA A 478 20.61 -7.95 -19.66
C ALA A 478 20.58 -8.11 -21.19
N TRP A 479 21.69 -8.57 -21.78
CA TRP A 479 21.72 -8.88 -23.21
C TRP A 479 20.89 -10.14 -23.50
N ARG A 480 19.96 -10.02 -24.44
CA ARG A 480 19.13 -11.12 -24.94
C ARG A 480 19.21 -11.18 -26.46
N SER A 481 19.72 -12.31 -26.97
CA SER A 481 19.60 -12.62 -28.39
C SER A 481 18.15 -13.00 -28.70
N ILE A 482 17.52 -12.33 -29.65
CA ILE A 482 16.12 -12.59 -30.04
C ILE A 482 16.08 -13.52 -31.24
N GLY A 483 16.81 -13.19 -32.31
CA GLY A 483 16.82 -14.02 -33.51
C GLY A 483 17.35 -13.31 -34.75
N SER A 484 16.99 -13.82 -35.92
CA SER A 484 17.38 -13.28 -37.22
C SER A 484 16.16 -12.99 -38.10
N VAL A 485 16.26 -11.96 -38.92
CA VAL A 485 15.28 -11.61 -39.96
C VAL A 485 15.93 -11.70 -41.34
N SER A 486 15.11 -11.93 -42.38
CA SER A 486 15.62 -12.00 -43.76
C SER A 486 16.10 -10.63 -44.24
N ALA A 487 16.88 -10.62 -45.32
CA ALA A 487 17.38 -9.38 -45.90
C ALA A 487 16.23 -8.49 -46.40
N GLY A 488 16.35 -7.17 -46.18
CA GLY A 488 15.43 -6.16 -46.71
C GLY A 488 14.49 -5.52 -45.68
N TYR A 489 14.51 -5.96 -44.42
CA TYR A 489 13.86 -5.26 -43.31
C TYR A 489 14.78 -4.12 -42.82
N THR A 490 14.21 -2.95 -42.55
CA THR A 490 14.91 -1.74 -42.08
C THR A 490 14.24 -1.17 -40.85
#